data_AF-A0A1A9RG83-F1
#
_entry.id   AF-A0A1A9RG83-F1
#
_cell.length_a   1.000
_cell.length_b   1.000
_cell.length_c   1.000
_cell.angle_alpha   90.00
_cell.angle_beta   90.00
_cell.angle_gamma   90.00
#
_symmetry.space_group_name_H-M   'P 1'
#
loop_
_entity.id
_entity.type
_entity.pdbx_description
1 polymer ?
#
loop_
_entity_poly.entity_id
_entity_poly.type
_entity_poly.pdbx_seq_one_letter_code
_entity_poly.pdbx_strand_id
1 'polypeptide(L)'
;MSQPPYPPAAYPEKVGTYPALCHSGGGYFYDDVLEYRVWCHPERGAPDLYEGDDYFHAFATHAEALAFSQGQPGSEAPLVLVLQQEYIDEPQPGTFIRRTGERITEWLPEWLENSRRQPGSIEAFLAQQAT
;
A
#
# COMPACT_ATOMS: atom_id res chain seq x y z
N MET A 1 0.25 17.99 -19.22
CA MET A 1 -0.07 17.65 -17.83
C MET A 1 0.71 16.38 -17.51
N SER A 2 1.64 16.45 -16.56
CA SER A 2 2.42 15.28 -16.14
C SER A 2 1.48 14.27 -15.49
N GLN A 3 1.68 12.98 -15.76
CA GLN A 3 0.94 11.92 -15.09
C GLN A 3 1.25 11.98 -13.58
N PRO A 4 0.27 11.76 -12.68
CA PRO A 4 0.56 11.64 -11.26
C PRO A 4 1.58 10.49 -11.05
N PRO A 5 2.50 10.60 -10.07
CA PRO A 5 3.58 9.65 -9.89
C PRO A 5 3.09 8.24 -9.55
N TYR A 6 1.90 8.14 -8.94
CA TYR A 6 1.29 6.88 -8.51
C TYR A 6 -0.14 6.74 -9.05
N PRO A 7 -0.58 5.52 -9.39
CA PRO A 7 -1.93 5.28 -9.91
C PRO A 7 -3.01 5.50 -8.83
N PRO A 8 -4.20 6.02 -9.19
CA PRO A 8 -5.30 6.13 -8.23
C PRO A 8 -5.84 4.74 -7.83
N ALA A 9 -6.66 4.72 -6.78
CA ALA A 9 -7.45 3.56 -6.40
C ALA A 9 -8.23 3.00 -7.60
N ALA A 10 -8.15 1.68 -7.81
CA ALA A 10 -8.85 0.98 -8.88
C ALA A 10 -10.37 1.02 -8.71
N TYR A 11 -10.83 1.12 -7.45
CA TYR A 11 -12.25 1.14 -7.06
C TYR A 11 -12.51 2.31 -6.10
N PRO A 12 -12.56 3.57 -6.58
CA PRO A 12 -12.72 4.75 -5.73
C PRO A 12 -13.95 4.69 -4.81
N GLU A 13 -15.02 4.02 -5.23
CA GLU A 13 -16.25 3.82 -4.46
C GLU A 13 -16.09 2.90 -3.24
N LYS A 14 -14.98 2.17 -3.14
CA LYS A 14 -14.66 1.29 -2.00
C LYS A 14 -13.66 1.91 -1.02
N VAL A 15 -13.11 3.08 -1.33
CA VAL A 15 -12.17 3.79 -0.44
C VAL A 15 -12.82 4.02 0.93
N GLY A 16 -12.11 3.68 1.99
CA GLY A 16 -12.57 3.73 3.38
C GLY A 16 -13.38 2.52 3.85
N THR A 17 -13.59 1.51 3.00
CA THR A 17 -14.36 0.30 3.35
C THR A 17 -13.48 -0.91 3.69
N TYR A 18 -12.18 -0.85 3.38
CA TYR A 18 -11.26 -1.94 3.67
C TYR A 18 -10.89 -1.97 5.16
N PRO A 19 -10.65 -3.17 5.75
CA PRO A 19 -10.31 -3.28 7.16
C PRO A 19 -9.05 -2.50 7.54
N ALA A 20 -9.05 -1.92 8.74
CA ALA A 20 -7.86 -1.28 9.32
C ALA A 20 -6.70 -2.27 9.46
N LEU A 21 -7.01 -3.46 10.01
CA LEU A 21 -6.04 -4.55 10.15
C LEU A 21 -5.81 -5.23 8.80
N CYS A 22 -4.61 -5.04 8.26
CA CYS A 22 -4.13 -5.70 7.06
C CYS A 22 -2.70 -6.22 7.28
N HIS A 23 -2.14 -6.88 6.27
CA HIS A 23 -0.72 -7.18 6.30
C HIS A 23 0.12 -5.90 6.11
N SER A 24 1.38 -5.95 6.51
CA SER A 24 2.36 -4.91 6.25
C SER A 24 3.60 -5.51 5.58
N GLY A 25 4.24 -4.73 4.72
CA GLY A 25 5.50 -5.13 4.08
C GLY A 25 5.37 -6.30 3.10
N GLY A 26 6.49 -6.67 2.46
CA GLY A 26 6.63 -7.90 1.65
C GLY A 26 5.71 -8.00 0.42
N GLY A 27 5.97 -9.03 -0.39
CA GLY A 27 5.29 -9.20 -1.68
C GLY A 27 5.90 -8.29 -2.75
N TYR A 28 6.56 -8.83 -3.76
CA TYR A 28 7.24 -7.99 -4.77
C TYR A 28 6.29 -7.39 -5.82
N PHE A 29 5.05 -7.90 -5.90
CA PHE A 29 4.12 -7.54 -6.95
C PHE A 29 2.74 -7.22 -6.40
N TYR A 30 2.07 -6.23 -7.00
CA TYR A 30 0.68 -5.88 -6.70
C TYR A 30 -0.19 -5.93 -7.96
N ASP A 31 -1.48 -6.11 -7.76
CA ASP A 31 -2.48 -6.14 -8.83
C ASP A 31 -3.20 -4.79 -8.97
N ASP A 32 -3.73 -4.31 -7.85
CA ASP A 32 -4.52 -3.08 -7.79
C ASP A 32 -4.13 -2.23 -6.58
N VAL A 33 -4.13 -0.90 -6.77
CA VAL A 33 -4.17 0.05 -5.65
C VAL A 33 -5.61 0.11 -5.14
N LEU A 34 -5.80 -0.09 -3.84
CA LEU A 34 -7.12 -0.12 -3.21
C LEU A 34 -7.48 1.23 -2.60
N GLU A 35 -6.55 1.83 -1.86
CA GLU A 35 -6.69 3.16 -1.25
C GLU A 35 -5.34 3.67 -0.73
N TYR A 36 -5.24 4.98 -0.51
CA TYR A 36 -4.13 5.60 0.21
C TYR A 36 -4.56 5.91 1.63
N ARG A 37 -3.73 5.60 2.61
CA ARG A 37 -4.04 5.75 4.03
C ARG A 37 -3.10 6.73 4.70
N VAL A 38 -3.65 7.63 5.48
CA VAL A 38 -2.90 8.52 6.38
C VAL A 38 -3.26 8.15 7.80
N TRP A 39 -2.36 7.43 8.46
CA TRP A 39 -2.48 7.07 9.87
C TRP A 39 -2.29 8.30 10.76
N CYS A 40 -3.10 8.42 11.80
CA CYS A 40 -3.20 9.55 12.72
C CYS A 40 -3.10 9.02 14.15
N HIS A 41 -2.24 9.67 14.91
CA HIS A 41 -1.80 9.21 16.24
C HIS A 41 -2.11 10.29 17.28
N PRO A 42 -3.14 10.12 18.12
CA PRO A 42 -3.52 11.10 19.14
C PRO A 42 -2.36 11.45 20.09
N GLU A 43 -1.55 10.47 20.46
CA GLU A 43 -0.35 10.63 21.30
C GLU A 43 0.76 11.44 20.64
N ARG A 44 0.72 11.60 19.31
CA ARG A 44 1.60 12.48 18.52
C ARG A 44 0.95 13.82 18.18
N GLY A 45 -0.25 14.09 18.68
CA GLY A 45 -0.95 15.36 18.53
C GLY A 45 -2.05 15.39 17.47
N ALA A 46 -2.45 14.24 16.92
CA ALA A 46 -3.67 14.17 16.12
C ALA A 46 -4.92 14.37 17.01
N PRO A 47 -6.07 14.80 16.46
CA PRO A 47 -7.33 14.82 17.20
C PRO A 47 -7.65 13.44 17.78
N ASP A 48 -8.03 13.40 19.05
CA ASP A 48 -8.48 12.17 19.72
C ASP A 48 -9.95 11.91 19.36
N LEU A 49 -10.16 11.13 18.30
CA LEU A 49 -11.50 10.77 17.80
C LEU A 49 -11.98 9.42 18.33
N TYR A 50 -11.07 8.60 18.87
CA TYR A 50 -11.31 7.20 19.21
C TYR A 50 -10.66 6.82 20.56
N GLU A 51 -10.79 7.68 21.57
CA GLU A 51 -10.36 7.40 22.95
C GLU A 51 -8.88 6.98 23.09
N GLY A 52 -8.02 7.62 22.30
CA GLY A 52 -6.58 7.39 22.27
C GLY A 52 -6.13 6.33 21.26
N ASP A 53 -7.04 5.67 20.55
CA ASP A 53 -6.69 4.72 19.50
C ASP A 53 -6.23 5.41 18.20
N ASP A 54 -5.28 4.78 17.52
CA ASP A 54 -4.85 5.14 16.18
C ASP A 54 -5.99 4.96 15.16
N TYR A 55 -6.07 5.86 14.20
CA TYR A 55 -7.04 5.79 13.11
C TYR A 55 -6.40 6.25 11.81
N PHE A 56 -7.08 6.02 10.68
CA PHE A 56 -6.62 6.52 9.39
C PHE A 56 -7.73 7.22 8.63
N HIS A 57 -7.31 8.13 7.76
CA HIS A 57 -8.14 8.65 6.68
C HIS A 57 -7.74 7.97 5.37
N ALA A 58 -8.75 7.54 4.60
CA ALA A 58 -8.56 6.88 3.32
C ALA A 58 -8.84 7.83 2.15
N PHE A 59 -8.03 7.74 1.10
CA PHE A 59 -8.10 8.61 -0.08
C PHE A 59 -7.96 7.78 -1.36
N ALA A 60 -8.58 8.25 -2.44
CA ALA A 60 -8.48 7.60 -3.74
C ALA A 60 -7.14 7.88 -4.43
N THR A 61 -6.49 9.00 -4.11
CA THR A 61 -5.23 9.40 -4.74
C THR A 61 -4.15 9.73 -3.71
N HIS A 62 -2.89 9.45 -4.06
CA HIS A 62 -1.73 9.84 -3.26
C HIS A 62 -1.67 11.36 -3.03
N ALA A 63 -2.07 12.16 -4.03
CA ALA A 63 -2.03 13.61 -3.93
C ALA A 63 -2.98 14.15 -2.84
N GLU A 64 -4.19 13.60 -2.74
CA GLU A 64 -5.14 13.95 -1.68
C GLU A 64 -4.62 13.52 -0.30
N ALA A 65 -4.11 12.29 -0.19
CA ALA A 65 -3.54 11.78 1.05
C ALA A 65 -2.35 12.64 1.52
N LEU A 66 -1.43 13.00 0.61
CA LEU A 66 -0.27 13.82 0.93
C LEU A 66 -0.68 15.24 1.34
N ALA A 67 -1.64 15.84 0.65
CA ALA A 67 -2.14 17.16 1.01
C ALA A 67 -2.78 17.16 2.41
N PHE A 68 -3.51 16.10 2.75
CA PHE A 68 -4.07 15.91 4.09
C PHE A 68 -2.97 15.75 5.15
N SER A 69 -1.99 14.85 4.92
CA SER A 69 -0.94 14.56 5.91
C SER A 69 -0.06 15.78 6.22
N GLN A 70 0.16 16.67 5.26
CA GLN A 70 0.92 17.90 5.46
C GLN A 70 0.21 18.93 6.37
N GLY A 71 -1.13 18.85 6.44
CA GLY A 71 -1.95 19.74 7.27
C GLY A 71 -2.40 19.12 8.59
N GLN A 72 -2.09 17.85 8.85
CA GLN A 72 -2.63 17.09 9.97
C GLN A 72 -1.53 16.82 11.03
N PRO A 73 -1.55 17.50 12.18
CA PRO A 73 -0.65 17.18 13.28
C PRO A 73 -0.78 15.71 13.71
N GLY A 74 0.34 15.11 14.10
CA GLY A 74 0.36 13.72 14.56
C GLY A 74 0.12 12.65 13.49
N SER A 75 -0.04 13.00 12.21
CA SER A 75 -0.20 12.01 11.14
C SER A 75 1.12 11.48 10.58
N GLU A 76 1.07 10.34 9.92
CA GLU A 76 2.14 9.76 9.12
C GLU A 76 2.13 10.27 7.67
N ALA A 77 3.18 9.96 6.92
CA ALA A 77 3.15 10.09 5.47
C ALA A 77 2.19 9.04 4.87
N PRO A 78 1.61 9.27 3.68
CA PRO A 78 0.68 8.33 3.07
C PRO A 78 1.31 6.95 2.85
N LEU A 79 0.60 5.91 3.28
CA LEU A 79 0.80 4.54 2.83
C LEU A 79 -0.18 4.24 1.69
N VAL A 80 0.12 3.19 0.93
CA VAL A 80 -0.79 2.65 -0.08
C VAL A 80 -1.22 1.24 0.29
N LEU A 81 -2.53 1.02 0.29
CA LEU A 81 -3.12 -0.30 0.41
C LEU A 81 -3.19 -0.92 -0.99
N VAL A 82 -2.62 -2.11 -1.15
CA VAL A 82 -2.63 -2.83 -2.42
C VAL A 82 -3.25 -4.21 -2.29
N LEU A 83 -3.88 -4.66 -3.37
CA LEU A 83 -4.31 -6.02 -3.57
C LEU A 83 -3.20 -6.82 -4.23
N GLN A 84 -3.01 -8.05 -3.75
CA GLN A 84 -2.17 -9.05 -4.37
C GLN A 84 -2.99 -10.33 -4.50
N GLN A 85 -3.13 -10.83 -5.71
CA GLN A 85 -3.70 -12.14 -6.02
C GLN A 85 -2.59 -13.18 -6.21
N GLU A 86 -1.40 -12.68 -6.54
CA GLU A 86 -0.21 -13.47 -6.71
C GLU A 86 1.02 -12.61 -6.43
N TYR A 87 1.95 -13.13 -5.64
CA TYR A 87 3.09 -12.34 -5.17
C TYR A 87 4.31 -13.23 -4.90
N ILE A 88 5.46 -12.58 -4.70
CA ILE A 88 6.68 -13.24 -4.24
C ILE A 88 6.88 -12.90 -2.78
N ASP A 89 6.87 -13.94 -1.96
CA ASP A 89 7.21 -13.90 -0.56
C ASP A 89 8.71 -14.08 -0.38
N GLU A 90 9.31 -13.28 0.50
CA GLU A 90 10.74 -13.36 0.84
C GLU A 90 10.88 -13.57 2.36
N PRO A 91 10.62 -14.79 2.86
CA PRO A 91 10.66 -15.07 4.31
C PRO A 91 12.07 -14.89 4.91
N GLN A 92 13.10 -14.99 4.07
CA GLN A 92 14.50 -14.73 4.42
C GLN A 92 15.16 -14.04 3.23
N PRO A 93 16.09 -13.09 3.47
CA PRO A 93 16.80 -12.41 2.38
C PRO A 93 17.37 -13.40 1.35
N GLY A 94 17.02 -13.20 0.08
CA GLY A 94 17.40 -14.03 -1.06
C GLY A 94 16.58 -15.31 -1.26
N THR A 95 15.58 -15.59 -0.40
CA THR A 95 14.70 -16.75 -0.55
C THR A 95 13.37 -16.32 -1.13
N PHE A 96 13.21 -16.46 -2.45
CA PHE A 96 12.01 -16.02 -3.16
C PHE A 96 11.03 -17.16 -3.41
N ILE A 97 9.80 -17.04 -2.88
CA ILE A 97 8.75 -18.05 -2.98
C ILE A 97 7.52 -17.46 -3.66
N ARG A 98 7.11 -18.03 -4.78
CA ARG A 98 5.82 -17.70 -5.42
C ARG A 98 4.66 -18.10 -4.51
N ARG A 99 3.73 -17.17 -4.29
CA ARG A 99 2.48 -17.38 -3.57
C ARG A 99 1.30 -16.99 -4.47
N THR A 100 0.22 -17.76 -4.37
CA THR A 100 -1.04 -17.48 -5.06
C THR A 100 -2.13 -17.47 -4.00
N GLY A 101 -2.92 -16.40 -3.96
CA GLY A 101 -3.92 -16.15 -2.95
C GLY A 101 -4.12 -14.64 -2.76
N GLU A 102 -5.35 -14.27 -2.37
CA GLU A 102 -5.69 -12.89 -2.10
C GLU A 102 -5.02 -12.41 -0.81
N ARG A 103 -4.33 -11.27 -0.91
CA ARG A 103 -3.67 -10.59 0.20
C ARG A 103 -3.86 -9.08 0.03
N ILE A 104 -4.28 -8.43 1.10
CA ILE A 104 -4.32 -6.97 1.19
C ILE A 104 -3.19 -6.53 2.12
N THR A 105 -2.35 -5.61 1.64
CA THR A 105 -1.16 -5.17 2.39
C THR A 105 -0.92 -3.68 2.21
N GLU A 106 -0.37 -3.06 3.25
CA GLU A 106 0.13 -1.69 3.19
C GLU A 106 1.59 -1.66 2.78
N TRP A 107 1.90 -0.74 1.86
CA TRP A 107 3.23 -0.43 1.33
C TRP A 107 3.54 1.06 1.38
N LEU A 108 4.82 1.37 1.23
CA LEU A 108 5.26 2.71 0.86
C LEU A 108 4.88 2.98 -0.62
N PRO A 109 4.38 4.18 -0.98
CA PRO A 109 3.99 4.50 -2.35
C PRO A 109 5.08 4.26 -3.40
N GLU A 110 6.34 4.52 -3.07
CA GLU A 110 7.50 4.28 -3.94
C GLU A 110 7.66 2.80 -4.33
N TRP A 111 7.14 1.87 -3.53
CA TRP A 111 7.19 0.45 -3.87
C TRP A 111 6.23 0.08 -5.00
N LEU A 112 5.31 0.95 -5.41
CA LEU A 112 4.47 0.76 -6.59
C LEU A 112 5.27 0.85 -7.89
N GLU A 113 6.42 1.51 -7.86
CA GLU A 113 7.28 1.67 -9.03
C GLU A 113 7.81 0.30 -9.47
N ASN A 114 7.55 -0.06 -10.73
CA ASN A 114 8.01 -1.30 -11.36
C ASN A 114 7.53 -2.61 -10.70
N SER A 115 6.55 -2.55 -9.80
CA SER A 115 6.01 -3.72 -9.07
C SER A 115 4.58 -4.08 -9.48
N ARG A 116 3.97 -3.38 -10.44
CA ARG A 116 2.65 -3.79 -10.93
C ARG A 116 2.77 -5.11 -11.67
N ARG A 117 2.06 -6.13 -11.21
CA ARG A 117 2.08 -7.47 -11.80
C ARG A 117 1.56 -7.40 -13.24
N GLN A 118 2.34 -7.96 -14.15
CA GLN A 118 1.96 -8.21 -15.54
C GLN A 118 2.05 -9.73 -15.80
N PRO A 119 1.40 -10.23 -16.86
CA PRO A 119 1.62 -11.61 -17.30
C PRO A 119 3.12 -11.90 -17.46
N GLY A 120 3.63 -12.90 -16.74
CA GLY A 120 5.05 -13.28 -16.77
C GLY A 120 5.97 -12.53 -15.82
N SER A 121 5.50 -11.52 -15.06
CA SER A 121 6.36 -10.73 -14.15
C SER A 121 7.03 -11.59 -13.08
N ILE A 122 6.28 -12.52 -12.48
CA ILE A 122 6.79 -13.39 -11.41
C ILE A 122 7.78 -14.40 -11.97
N GLU A 123 7.45 -15.02 -13.12
CA GLU A 123 8.36 -15.94 -13.81
C GLU A 123 9.67 -15.25 -14.21
N ALA A 124 9.59 -14.03 -14.76
CA ALA A 124 10.75 -13.24 -15.14
C ALA A 124 11.61 -12.87 -13.94
N PHE A 125 11.00 -12.47 -12.81
CA PHE A 125 11.73 -12.18 -11.59
C PHE A 125 12.47 -13.43 -11.07
N LEU A 126 11.78 -14.56 -10.94
CA LEU A 126 12.38 -15.79 -10.44
C LEU A 126 13.53 -16.27 -11.33
N ALA A 127 13.41 -16.12 -12.65
CA ALA A 127 14.48 -16.43 -13.59
C ALA A 127 15.73 -15.54 -13.38
N GLN A 128 15.54 -14.25 -13.07
CA GLN A 128 16.64 -13.33 -12.78
C GLN A 128 17.39 -13.67 -11.48
N GLN A 129 16.68 -14.19 -10.46
CA GLN A 129 17.30 -14.56 -9.19
C GLN A 129 18.01 -15.91 -9.23
N ALA A 130 17.76 -16.73 -10.26
CA ALA A 130 18.39 -18.04 -10.45
C ALA A 130 19.76 -17.96 -11.16
N THR A 131 20.24 -16.76 -11.49
CA THR A 131 21.49 -16.50 -12.23
C THR A 131 22.51 -15.82 -11.32
#